data_AF-A0A539DW82-F1
#
_entry.id   AF-A0A539DW82-F1
#
_cell.length_a   1.000
_cell.length_b   1.000
_cell.length_c   1.000
_cell.angle_alpha   90.00
_cell.angle_beta   90.00
_cell.angle_gamma   90.00
#
_symmetry.space_group_name_H-M   'P 1'
#
loop_
_entity.id
_entity.type
_entity.pdbx_description
1 polymer ?
#
loop_
_entity_poly.entity_id
_entity_poly.type
_entity_poly.pdbx_seq_one_letter_code
_entity_poly.pdbx_strand_id
1 'polypeptide(L)'
;MERLRLALAMGYSDWDSFLKNLNRQMLVVHSHFEQVFALPQTDSTGHGDQQRWGALWAQLWSDEEARVLLAQHAFAAPDEAWRLLKQLRTGAAYRTFSPQGRERLDQLIPMVMGAVSATSNADVTLQRLLRIIEAIGRRSAYFSLLIEHPMALSQLVKLCSASHWVAEFIAQHPLVMDELLDPRALYAPLDKHALEQELQDNLSGIASDDLEQQMELMRQFKHSNVMRVAAADVANVLPLMVVSDHLTEIAEVVLAEVLKQSWQSLARKHGVPRLQGHHTGDSPGFAIIAYGKMGGIELGYGSDLDLVFLYDAAQEEGQTHGAQPIEQQLFFARLGQRIIHMLGTRTASGVLYEVDMRLRPSGAAGLLVTSIAGFGDYQHHSAWTWEHQALVRARPVAGDPTIAAQFNQIRAEILG
;
A
#
# COMPACT_ATOMS: atom_id res chain seq x y z
N MET A 1 8.80 47.02 -11.01
CA MET A 1 7.47 46.82 -11.64
C MET A 1 6.91 45.42 -11.40
N GLU A 2 7.71 44.34 -11.43
CA GLU A 2 7.21 42.96 -11.27
C GLU A 2 6.61 42.67 -9.89
N ARG A 3 7.24 43.14 -8.80
CA ARG A 3 6.73 42.96 -7.42
C ARG A 3 5.34 43.56 -7.22
N LEU A 4 5.11 44.77 -7.74
CA LEU A 4 3.82 45.45 -7.63
C LEU A 4 2.71 44.72 -8.42
N ARG A 5 3.06 44.13 -9.58
CA ARG A 5 2.11 43.33 -10.38
C ARG A 5 1.70 42.06 -9.64
N LEU A 6 2.64 41.37 -8.98
CA LEU A 6 2.34 40.18 -8.19
C LEU A 6 1.43 40.51 -7.00
N ALA A 7 1.70 41.60 -6.28
CA ALA A 7 0.85 42.04 -5.17
C ALA A 7 -0.59 42.34 -5.62
N LEU A 8 -0.75 43.08 -6.73
CA LEU A 8 -2.07 43.38 -7.30
C LEU A 8 -2.81 42.13 -7.79
N ALA A 9 -2.11 41.18 -8.44
CA ALA A 9 -2.69 39.92 -8.89
C ALA A 9 -3.20 39.05 -7.73
N MET A 10 -2.59 39.18 -6.54
CA MET A 10 -3.00 38.50 -5.32
C MET A 10 -4.01 39.31 -4.48
N GLY A 11 -4.50 40.45 -5.00
CA GLY A 11 -5.54 41.27 -4.37
C GLY A 11 -5.05 42.33 -3.38
N TYR A 12 -3.77 42.70 -3.41
CA TYR A 12 -3.17 43.71 -2.51
C TYR A 12 -2.82 45.01 -3.23
N SER A 13 -3.01 46.14 -2.56
CA SER A 13 -2.75 47.48 -3.09
C SER A 13 -1.27 47.83 -3.26
N ASP A 14 -0.40 47.19 -2.49
CA ASP A 14 1.04 47.46 -2.44
C ASP A 14 1.82 46.21 -2.01
N TRP A 15 3.12 46.21 -2.32
CA TRP A 15 4.00 45.07 -2.07
C TRP A 15 4.22 44.80 -0.58
N ASP A 16 4.30 45.83 0.25
CA ASP A 16 4.61 45.67 1.67
C ASP A 16 3.44 45.03 2.42
N SER A 17 2.21 45.40 2.07
CA SER A 17 0.98 44.76 2.58
C SER A 17 0.89 43.29 2.18
N PHE A 18 1.20 42.95 0.92
CA PHE A 18 1.25 41.57 0.44
C PHE A 18 2.32 40.75 1.18
N LEU A 19 3.56 41.27 1.26
CA LEU A 19 4.68 40.58 1.88
C LEU A 19 4.43 40.36 3.38
N LYS A 20 3.81 41.33 4.06
CA LYS A 20 3.46 41.21 5.48
C LYS A 20 2.42 40.12 5.72
N ASN A 21 1.41 40.00 4.85
CA ASN A 21 0.42 38.91 4.98
C ASN A 21 1.02 37.56 4.58
N LEU A 22 1.81 37.50 3.50
CA LEU A 22 2.52 36.29 3.09
C LEU A 22 3.42 35.77 4.21
N ASN A 23 4.24 36.64 4.82
CA ASN A 23 5.09 36.26 5.95
C ASN A 23 4.27 35.81 7.16
N ARG A 24 3.11 36.42 7.42
CA ARG A 24 2.19 35.97 8.48
C ARG A 24 1.63 34.57 8.19
N GLN A 25 1.19 34.31 6.96
CA GLN A 25 0.70 32.98 6.57
C GLN A 25 1.83 31.94 6.59
N MET A 26 3.02 32.31 6.11
CA MET A 26 4.21 31.46 6.20
C MET A 26 4.58 31.17 7.65
N LEU A 27 4.49 32.14 8.56
CA LEU A 27 4.72 31.93 9.99
C LEU A 27 3.65 31.03 10.61
N VAL A 28 2.38 31.14 10.19
CA VAL A 28 1.31 30.25 10.66
C VAL A 28 1.54 28.82 10.16
N VAL A 29 1.81 28.64 8.86
CA VAL A 29 2.15 27.34 8.27
C VAL A 29 3.41 26.76 8.90
N HIS A 30 4.44 27.57 9.09
CA HIS A 30 5.69 27.17 9.76
C HIS A 30 5.44 26.84 11.24
N SER A 31 4.55 27.53 11.94
CA SER A 31 4.19 27.21 13.32
C SER A 31 3.37 25.93 13.44
N HIS A 32 2.50 25.64 12.49
CA HIS A 32 1.83 24.34 12.40
C HIS A 32 2.80 23.23 12.02
N PHE A 33 3.79 23.55 11.18
CA PHE A 33 4.88 22.63 10.86
C PHE A 33 5.71 22.34 12.12
N GLU A 34 6.19 23.36 12.84
CA GLU A 34 6.92 23.21 14.10
C GLU A 34 6.09 22.47 15.17
N GLN A 35 4.79 22.77 15.33
CA GLN A 35 3.94 22.12 16.34
C GLN A 35 3.61 20.65 16.00
N VAL A 36 3.63 20.26 14.72
CA VAL A 36 3.40 18.88 14.29
C VAL A 36 4.71 18.10 14.12
N PHE A 37 5.85 18.79 13.93
CA PHE A 37 7.11 18.19 13.49
C PHE A 37 8.35 18.54 14.35
N ALA A 38 8.22 19.34 15.40
CA ALA A 38 9.30 19.49 16.38
C ALA A 38 9.47 18.16 17.15
N LEU A 39 10.38 17.32 16.65
CA LEU A 39 11.22 16.59 17.59
C LEU A 39 11.86 17.64 18.51
N PRO A 40 12.03 17.38 19.82
CA PRO A 40 12.62 18.33 20.76
C PRO A 40 14.11 18.63 20.49
N GLN A 41 14.62 18.50 19.26
CA GLN A 41 16.01 18.80 18.93
C GLN A 41 16.31 20.31 18.85
N THR A 42 15.31 21.20 18.80
CA THR A 42 15.52 22.65 18.67
C THR A 42 15.54 23.43 19.99
N ASP A 43 15.12 22.83 21.10
CA ASP A 43 15.27 23.45 22.42
C ASP A 43 16.59 23.01 23.09
N SER A 44 17.25 23.93 23.79
CA SER A 44 18.47 23.66 24.56
C SER A 44 18.33 22.53 25.60
N THR A 45 17.10 22.14 25.94
CA THR A 45 16.75 21.00 26.79
C THR A 45 16.90 19.65 26.08
N GLY A 46 16.53 19.54 24.80
CA GLY A 46 16.54 18.26 24.09
C GLY A 46 17.91 17.77 23.65
N HIS A 47 18.89 18.68 23.49
CA HIS A 47 20.30 18.28 23.35
C HIS A 47 20.83 17.60 24.63
N GLY A 48 20.41 18.10 25.81
CA GLY A 48 20.76 17.51 27.10
C GLY A 48 20.15 16.12 27.28
N ASP A 49 18.87 15.96 26.97
CA ASP A 49 18.19 14.66 27.09
C ASP A 49 18.69 13.65 26.05
N GLN A 50 18.99 14.06 24.82
CA GLN A 50 19.60 13.16 23.82
C GLN A 50 20.98 12.65 24.26
N GLN A 51 21.79 13.50 24.90
CA GLN A 51 23.06 13.07 25.51
C GLN A 51 22.85 12.11 26.68
N ARG A 52 21.83 12.33 27.52
CA ARG A 52 21.46 11.41 28.61
C ARG A 52 20.99 10.05 28.07
N TRP A 53 20.19 10.02 27.00
CA TRP A 53 19.81 8.78 26.31
C TRP A 53 21.01 8.06 25.70
N GLY A 54 21.97 8.80 25.13
CA GLY A 54 23.23 8.25 24.65
C GLY A 54 24.05 7.59 25.77
N ALA A 55 24.20 8.27 26.90
CA ALA A 55 24.92 7.73 28.06
C ALA A 55 24.22 6.50 28.66
N LEU A 56 22.88 6.53 28.73
CA LEU A 56 22.06 5.40 29.13
C LEU A 56 22.29 4.18 28.21
N TRP A 57 22.17 4.39 26.89
CA TRP A 57 22.36 3.33 25.90
C TRP A 57 23.78 2.76 25.94
N ALA A 58 24.79 3.60 26.16
CA ALA A 58 26.19 3.22 26.29
C ALA A 58 26.53 2.46 27.59
N GLN A 59 25.56 2.18 28.48
CA GLN A 59 25.77 1.54 29.80
C GLN A 59 26.69 2.34 30.73
N LEU A 60 26.69 3.67 30.62
CA LEU A 60 27.47 4.51 31.53
C LEU A 60 26.77 4.71 32.88
N TRP A 61 25.48 4.36 32.97
CA TRP A 61 24.63 4.58 34.14
C TRP A 61 24.19 3.25 34.76
N SER A 62 23.91 3.27 36.06
CA SER A 62 23.38 2.12 36.79
C SER A 62 21.94 1.78 36.39
N ASP A 63 21.54 0.55 36.68
CA ASP A 63 20.17 0.06 36.46
C ASP A 63 19.11 0.89 37.20
N GLU A 64 19.47 1.54 38.31
CA GLU A 64 18.59 2.41 39.10
C GLU A 64 18.44 3.80 38.46
N GLU A 65 19.56 4.42 38.07
CA GLU A 65 19.57 5.72 37.36
C GLU A 65 18.83 5.63 36.02
N ALA A 66 18.93 4.49 35.33
CA ALA A 66 18.19 4.19 34.11
C ALA A 66 16.67 4.28 34.31
N ARG A 67 16.16 3.66 35.37
CA ARG A 67 14.72 3.64 35.69
C ARG A 67 14.23 5.01 36.10
N VAL A 68 15.04 5.77 36.85
CA VAL A 68 14.72 7.15 37.22
C VAL A 68 14.59 8.04 35.98
N LEU A 69 15.51 7.92 35.01
CA LEU A 69 15.43 8.69 33.77
C LEU A 69 14.16 8.34 32.97
N LEU A 70 13.87 7.06 32.79
CA LEU A 70 12.64 6.61 32.11
C LEU A 70 11.38 7.12 32.81
N ALA A 71 11.33 7.07 34.14
CA ALA A 71 10.21 7.61 34.93
C ALA A 71 10.03 9.13 34.77
N GLN A 72 11.12 9.88 34.54
CA GLN A 72 11.07 11.32 34.27
C GLN A 72 10.50 11.65 32.87
N HIS A 73 10.48 10.68 31.95
CA HIS A 73 10.17 10.87 30.53
C HIS A 73 8.92 10.11 30.07
N ALA A 74 7.84 10.20 30.85
CA ALA A 74 6.49 9.70 30.51
C ALA A 74 6.33 8.18 30.30
N PHE A 75 7.32 7.36 30.69
CA PHE A 75 7.17 5.91 30.73
C PHE A 75 6.39 5.49 31.99
N ALA A 76 5.25 4.83 31.79
CA ALA A 76 4.42 4.29 32.87
C ALA A 76 5.01 3.01 33.47
N ALA A 77 5.81 2.26 32.70
CA ALA A 77 6.51 1.06 33.17
C ALA A 77 8.03 1.14 32.91
N PRO A 78 8.78 1.99 33.67
CA PRO A 78 10.22 2.17 33.49
C PRO A 78 11.05 0.88 33.54
N ASP A 79 10.70 -0.06 34.44
CA ASP A 79 11.36 -1.35 34.54
C ASP A 79 11.24 -2.18 33.26
N GLU A 80 10.05 -2.18 32.66
CA GLU A 80 9.77 -2.93 31.43
C GLU A 80 10.43 -2.27 30.22
N ALA A 81 10.36 -0.95 30.11
CA ALA A 81 11.08 -0.19 29.08
C ALA A 81 12.59 -0.44 29.14
N TRP A 82 13.18 -0.43 30.34
CA TRP A 82 14.59 -0.75 30.52
C TRP A 82 14.92 -2.20 30.16
N ARG A 83 14.06 -3.15 30.55
CA ARG A 83 14.20 -4.57 30.19
C ARG A 83 14.22 -4.76 28.67
N LEU A 84 13.34 -4.09 27.93
CA LEU A 84 13.26 -4.15 26.48
C LEU A 84 14.51 -3.58 25.80
N LEU A 85 15.02 -2.43 26.27
CA LEU A 85 16.26 -1.84 25.75
C LEU A 85 17.47 -2.75 25.97
N LYS A 86 17.61 -3.33 27.17
CA LYS A 86 18.65 -4.34 27.45
C LYS A 86 18.49 -5.55 26.54
N GLN A 87 17.25 -6.04 26.38
CA GLN A 87 16.96 -7.18 25.52
C GLN A 87 17.33 -6.92 24.07
N LEU A 88 17.07 -5.72 23.53
CA LEU A 88 17.52 -5.36 22.17
C LEU A 88 19.04 -5.48 22.07
N ARG A 89 19.79 -4.82 22.96
CA ARG A 89 21.26 -4.78 22.93
C ARG A 89 21.91 -6.16 23.11
N THR A 90 21.38 -6.98 24.01
CA THR A 90 21.91 -8.33 24.29
C THR A 90 21.22 -9.44 23.49
N GLY A 91 20.25 -9.07 22.66
CA GLY A 91 19.34 -9.99 21.98
C GLY A 91 19.98 -10.74 20.82
N ALA A 92 19.26 -11.75 20.33
CA ALA A 92 19.67 -12.48 19.14
C ALA A 92 19.69 -11.56 17.90
N ALA A 93 18.72 -10.66 17.77
CA ALA A 93 18.62 -9.71 16.65
C ALA A 93 19.90 -8.87 16.52
N TYR A 94 20.32 -8.19 17.60
CA TYR A 94 21.54 -7.36 17.61
C TYR A 94 22.82 -8.12 17.25
N ARG A 95 22.94 -9.40 17.66
CA ARG A 95 24.07 -10.25 17.26
C ARG A 95 24.11 -10.52 15.75
N THR A 96 22.96 -10.53 15.07
CA THR A 96 22.90 -10.70 13.61
C THR A 96 23.22 -9.42 12.83
N PHE A 97 23.23 -8.26 13.47
CA PHE A 97 23.55 -7.00 12.80
C PHE A 97 25.04 -6.94 12.45
N SER A 98 25.34 -6.33 11.30
CA SER A 98 26.71 -6.05 10.88
C SER A 98 27.38 -5.05 11.84
N PRO A 99 28.72 -4.95 11.88
CA PRO A 99 29.41 -3.95 12.69
C PRO A 99 28.90 -2.52 12.44
N GLN A 100 28.74 -2.15 11.16
CA GLN A 100 28.18 -0.86 10.76
C GLN A 100 26.71 -0.71 11.18
N GLY A 101 25.91 -1.78 11.11
CA GLY A 101 24.53 -1.78 11.58
C GLY A 101 24.41 -1.52 13.08
N ARG A 102 25.32 -2.06 13.89
CA ARG A 102 25.40 -1.81 15.34
C ARG A 102 25.80 -0.37 15.65
N GLU A 103 26.81 0.16 14.97
CA GLU A 103 27.22 1.55 15.11
C GLU A 103 26.08 2.52 14.77
N ARG A 104 25.37 2.27 13.66
CA ARG A 104 24.18 3.06 13.30
C ARG A 104 23.06 2.90 14.33
N LEU A 105 22.84 1.70 14.85
CA LEU A 105 21.85 1.51 15.91
C LEU A 105 22.21 2.29 17.18
N ASP A 106 23.49 2.31 17.56
CA ASP A 106 23.98 3.06 18.73
C ASP A 106 23.75 4.56 18.59
N GLN A 107 23.78 5.09 17.35
CA GLN A 107 23.42 6.47 17.04
C GLN A 107 21.89 6.69 17.01
N LEU A 108 21.13 5.72 16.51
CA LEU A 108 19.69 5.82 16.31
C LEU A 108 18.90 5.73 17.63
N ILE A 109 19.28 4.83 18.55
CA ILE A 109 18.50 4.58 19.77
C ILE A 109 18.30 5.85 20.62
N PRO A 110 19.31 6.70 20.87
CA PRO A 110 19.10 7.97 21.57
C PRO A 110 18.07 8.88 20.90
N MET A 111 18.05 8.94 19.56
CA MET A 111 17.06 9.72 18.80
C MET A 111 15.65 9.12 18.94
N VAL A 112 15.55 7.79 18.85
CA VAL A 112 14.29 7.07 19.08
C VAL A 112 13.75 7.33 20.49
N MET A 113 14.60 7.24 21.51
CA MET A 113 14.20 7.48 22.90
C MET A 113 13.73 8.92 23.12
N GLY A 114 14.43 9.90 22.55
CA GLY A 114 13.99 11.30 22.59
C GLY A 114 12.62 11.51 21.95
N ALA A 115 12.37 10.89 20.79
CA ALA A 115 11.10 10.97 20.08
C ALA A 115 9.96 10.24 20.82
N VAL A 116 10.21 9.04 21.34
CA VAL A 116 9.24 8.23 22.09
C VAL A 116 8.83 8.92 23.39
N SER A 117 9.76 9.58 24.07
CA SER A 117 9.50 10.31 25.32
C SER A 117 8.53 11.48 25.15
N ALA A 118 8.35 11.96 23.90
CA ALA A 118 7.42 13.02 23.57
C ALA A 118 6.00 12.51 23.26
N THR A 119 5.76 11.20 23.23
CA THR A 119 4.42 10.64 22.94
C THR A 119 3.62 10.43 24.23
N SER A 120 2.29 10.41 24.10
CA SER A 120 1.39 10.18 25.24
C SER A 120 1.33 8.71 25.69
N ASN A 121 1.94 7.79 24.93
CA ASN A 121 1.92 6.35 25.16
C ASN A 121 3.32 5.73 24.90
N ALA A 122 4.33 6.28 25.57
CA ALA A 122 5.74 5.96 25.38
C ALA A 122 6.05 4.45 25.45
N ASP A 123 5.52 3.72 26.44
CA ASP A 123 5.79 2.28 26.60
C ASP A 123 5.34 1.46 25.38
N VAL A 124 4.13 1.71 24.88
CA VAL A 124 3.56 1.01 23.71
C VAL A 124 4.29 1.42 22.44
N THR A 125 4.62 2.70 22.31
CA THR A 125 5.36 3.23 21.16
C THR A 125 6.75 2.60 21.06
N LEU A 126 7.47 2.52 22.19
CA LEU A 126 8.78 1.87 22.27
C LEU A 126 8.69 0.41 21.84
N GLN A 127 7.75 -0.36 22.38
CA GLN A 127 7.58 -1.77 22.03
C GLN A 127 7.39 -1.99 20.53
N ARG A 128 6.57 -1.14 19.89
CA ARG A 128 6.31 -1.20 18.44
C ARG A 128 7.56 -0.84 17.63
N LEU A 129 8.25 0.24 17.99
CA LEU A 129 9.46 0.68 17.30
C LEU A 129 10.61 -0.33 17.43
N LEU A 130 10.78 -0.95 18.60
CA LEU A 130 11.81 -1.97 18.79
C LEU A 130 11.58 -3.18 17.88
N ARG A 131 10.33 -3.60 17.68
CA ARG A 131 10.01 -4.68 16.71
C ARG A 131 10.39 -4.30 15.28
N ILE A 132 10.15 -3.05 14.87
CA ILE A 132 10.54 -2.55 13.55
C ILE A 132 12.07 -2.54 13.43
N ILE A 133 12.77 -2.01 14.42
CA ILE A 133 14.24 -1.98 14.47
C ILE A 133 14.83 -3.39 14.35
N GLU A 134 14.26 -4.36 15.05
CA GLU A 134 14.67 -5.77 14.94
C GLU A 134 14.42 -6.34 13.54
N ALA A 135 13.26 -6.04 12.94
CA ALA A 135 12.91 -6.50 11.60
C ALA A 135 13.83 -5.94 10.50
N ILE A 136 14.22 -4.67 10.62
CA ILE A 136 15.03 -3.97 9.60
C ILE A 136 16.54 -4.08 9.84
N GLY A 137 16.98 -4.57 11.00
CA GLY A 137 18.38 -4.44 11.41
C GLY A 137 19.43 -5.20 10.58
N ARG A 138 19.00 -6.10 9.68
CA ARG A 138 19.89 -6.68 8.65
C ARG A 138 20.17 -5.72 7.48
N ARG A 139 19.39 -4.66 7.34
CA ARG A 139 19.44 -3.65 6.28
C ARG A 139 19.79 -2.31 6.91
N SER A 140 21.07 -2.12 7.22
CA SER A 140 21.57 -0.93 7.92
C SER A 140 21.31 0.39 7.17
N ALA A 141 20.95 0.34 5.88
CA ALA A 141 20.52 1.49 5.09
C ALA A 141 19.29 2.19 5.71
N TYR A 142 18.34 1.43 6.26
CA TYR A 142 17.16 2.03 6.89
C TYR A 142 17.49 2.72 8.23
N PHE A 143 18.50 2.24 8.97
CA PHE A 143 19.00 2.99 10.12
C PHE A 143 19.62 4.31 9.67
N SER A 144 20.42 4.30 8.61
CA SER A 144 20.96 5.52 8.00
C SER A 144 19.85 6.50 7.61
N LEU A 145 18.80 6.01 6.94
CA LEU A 145 17.65 6.83 6.54
C LEU A 145 17.04 7.57 7.74
N LEU A 146 16.80 6.87 8.86
CA LEU A 146 16.21 7.47 10.06
C LEU A 146 17.15 8.43 10.80
N ILE A 147 18.47 8.19 10.73
CA ILE A 147 19.49 9.09 11.30
C ILE A 147 19.62 10.37 10.45
N GLU A 148 19.69 10.22 9.14
CA GLU A 148 19.91 11.29 8.17
C GLU A 148 18.65 12.15 7.94
N HIS A 149 17.46 11.56 8.15
CA HIS A 149 16.18 12.24 8.00
C HIS A 149 15.36 12.19 9.30
N PRO A 150 15.61 13.10 10.27
CA PRO A 150 14.85 13.16 11.52
C PRO A 150 13.33 13.30 11.33
N MET A 151 12.90 13.92 10.23
CA MET A 151 11.49 14.02 9.85
C MET A 151 10.87 12.63 9.62
N ALA A 152 11.58 11.70 8.98
CA ALA A 152 11.10 10.34 8.76
C ALA A 152 10.99 9.57 10.09
N LEU A 153 11.96 9.76 11.00
CA LEU A 153 11.87 9.20 12.36
C LEU A 153 10.65 9.75 13.12
N SER A 154 10.39 11.06 13.03
CA SER A 154 9.20 11.67 13.62
C SER A 154 7.91 11.06 13.08
N GLN A 155 7.79 10.88 11.75
CA GLN A 155 6.63 10.22 11.15
C GLN A 155 6.50 8.77 11.62
N LEU A 156 7.60 8.02 11.65
CA LEU A 156 7.62 6.63 12.11
C LEU A 156 7.09 6.53 13.54
N VAL A 157 7.59 7.37 14.45
CA VAL A 157 7.20 7.39 15.86
C VAL A 157 5.73 7.77 16.01
N LYS A 158 5.27 8.82 15.30
CA LYS A 158 3.87 9.26 15.31
C LYS A 158 2.92 8.16 14.87
N LEU A 159 3.20 7.52 13.73
CA LEU A 159 2.37 6.46 13.17
C LEU A 159 2.38 5.21 14.05
N CYS A 160 3.54 4.82 14.58
CA CYS A 160 3.66 3.68 15.50
C CYS A 160 2.97 3.93 16.85
N SER A 161 3.01 5.17 17.35
CA SER A 161 2.28 5.58 18.56
C SER A 161 0.78 5.45 18.36
N ALA A 162 0.28 5.89 17.21
CA ALA A 162 -1.15 5.93 16.92
C ALA A 162 -1.74 4.57 16.50
N SER A 163 -1.01 3.73 15.75
CA SER A 163 -1.56 2.49 15.19
C SER A 163 -0.65 1.27 15.36
N HIS A 164 -1.20 0.21 15.95
CA HIS A 164 -0.54 -1.09 16.01
C HIS A 164 -0.37 -1.69 14.61
N TRP A 165 -1.42 -1.60 13.79
CA TRP A 165 -1.46 -2.19 12.47
C TRP A 165 -0.39 -1.55 11.56
N VAL A 166 -0.23 -0.23 11.58
CA VAL A 166 0.81 0.46 10.79
C VAL A 166 2.21 0.02 11.23
N ALA A 167 2.45 -0.12 12.54
CA ALA A 167 3.73 -0.60 13.03
C ALA A 167 4.05 -2.03 12.55
N GLU A 168 3.07 -2.93 12.55
CA GLU A 168 3.24 -4.29 12.02
C GLU A 168 3.45 -4.27 10.51
N PHE A 169 2.71 -3.42 9.79
CA PHE A 169 2.83 -3.27 8.35
C PHE A 169 4.23 -2.80 7.94
N ILE A 170 4.79 -1.78 8.60
CA ILE A 170 6.17 -1.31 8.35
C ILE A 170 7.19 -2.40 8.69
N ALA A 171 7.00 -3.15 9.79
CA ALA A 171 7.90 -4.24 10.14
C ALA A 171 7.91 -5.36 9.09
N GLN A 172 6.76 -5.67 8.50
CA GLN A 172 6.60 -6.68 7.44
C GLN A 172 7.08 -6.17 6.07
N HIS A 173 6.92 -4.88 5.80
CA HIS A 173 7.27 -4.25 4.52
C HIS A 173 8.20 -3.04 4.68
N PRO A 174 9.47 -3.22 5.09
CA PRO A 174 10.40 -2.13 5.39
C PRO A 174 10.61 -1.09 4.27
N LEU A 175 10.37 -1.49 3.02
CA LEU A 175 10.35 -0.61 1.85
C LEU A 175 9.52 0.66 2.07
N VAL A 176 8.38 0.55 2.74
CA VAL A 176 7.46 1.69 2.87
C VAL A 176 8.01 2.79 3.79
N MET A 177 9.17 2.57 4.41
CA MET A 177 9.90 3.64 5.11
C MET A 177 10.33 4.77 4.17
N ASP A 178 10.49 4.51 2.88
CA ASP A 178 10.81 5.55 1.90
C ASP A 178 9.66 6.56 1.77
N GLU A 179 8.40 6.14 1.99
CA GLU A 179 7.24 7.04 2.04
C GLU A 179 7.29 8.02 3.21
N LEU A 180 8.06 7.72 4.26
CA LEU A 180 8.22 8.60 5.43
C LEU A 180 9.07 9.84 5.13
N LEU A 181 9.76 9.87 4.00
CA LEU A 181 10.65 10.95 3.58
C LEU A 181 9.89 12.19 3.09
N ASP A 182 8.68 12.05 2.54
CA ASP A 182 7.82 13.19 2.17
C ASP A 182 6.45 13.08 2.86
N PRO A 183 6.25 13.75 4.01
CA PRO A 183 4.97 13.78 4.70
C PRO A 183 3.81 14.27 3.84
N ARG A 184 4.05 15.13 2.84
CA ARG A 184 2.97 15.65 2.00
C ARG A 184 2.40 14.54 1.11
N ALA A 185 3.26 13.69 0.56
CA ALA A 185 2.84 12.51 -0.20
C ALA A 185 2.27 11.43 0.73
N LEU A 186 2.89 11.22 1.90
CA LEU A 186 2.47 10.21 2.87
C LEU A 186 1.01 10.37 3.32
N TYR A 187 0.55 11.60 3.54
CA TYR A 187 -0.80 11.90 4.02
C TYR A 187 -1.78 12.29 2.90
N ALA A 188 -1.39 12.17 1.64
CA ALA A 188 -2.23 12.48 0.48
C ALA A 188 -2.36 11.23 -0.41
N PRO A 189 -3.27 10.29 -0.06
CA PRO A 189 -3.56 9.14 -0.92
C PRO A 189 -3.90 9.60 -2.33
N LEU A 190 -3.40 8.85 -3.31
CA LEU A 190 -3.64 9.15 -4.71
C LEU A 190 -5.06 8.79 -5.10
N ASP A 191 -5.61 9.56 -6.05
CA ASP A 191 -6.80 9.15 -6.78
C ASP A 191 -6.46 8.04 -7.78
N LYS A 192 -7.50 7.36 -8.29
CA LYS A 192 -7.36 6.29 -9.26
C LYS A 192 -6.50 6.64 -10.48
N HIS A 193 -6.61 7.85 -11.03
CA HIS A 193 -5.84 8.22 -12.22
C HIS A 193 -4.35 8.37 -11.89
N ALA A 194 -4.02 9.03 -10.79
CA ALA A 194 -2.66 9.15 -10.31
C ALA A 194 -2.05 7.79 -9.94
N LEU A 195 -2.83 6.87 -9.37
CA LEU A 195 -2.42 5.47 -9.13
C LEU A 195 -2.05 4.76 -10.44
N GLU A 196 -2.85 4.91 -11.50
CA GLU A 196 -2.57 4.34 -12.81
C GLU A 196 -1.27 4.89 -13.41
N GLN A 197 -1.05 6.21 -13.30
CA GLN A 197 0.18 6.84 -13.78
C GLN A 197 1.41 6.37 -12.99
N GLU A 198 1.34 6.36 -11.66
CA GLU A 198 2.46 5.90 -10.83
C GLU A 198 2.83 4.44 -11.12
N LEU A 199 1.85 3.55 -11.28
CA LEU A 199 2.12 2.16 -11.62
C LEU A 199 2.74 2.01 -13.01
N GLN A 200 2.28 2.79 -13.99
CA GLN A 200 2.86 2.81 -15.34
C GLN A 200 4.31 3.31 -15.33
N ASP A 201 4.58 4.39 -14.59
CA ASP A 201 5.92 4.96 -14.46
C ASP A 201 6.88 3.96 -13.82
N ASN A 202 6.47 3.31 -12.73
CA ASN A 202 7.24 2.26 -12.06
C ASN A 202 7.63 1.11 -13.00
N LEU A 203 6.73 0.74 -13.92
CA LEU A 203 6.93 -0.37 -14.86
C LEU A 203 7.62 0.02 -16.18
N SER A 204 7.68 1.32 -16.51
CA SER A 204 8.14 1.82 -17.81
C SER A 204 9.57 1.41 -18.19
N GLY A 205 10.44 1.22 -17.20
CA GLY A 205 11.84 0.81 -17.38
C GLY A 205 12.08 -0.69 -17.40
N ILE A 206 11.04 -1.52 -17.22
CA ILE A 206 11.20 -2.96 -17.03
C ILE A 206 11.01 -3.72 -18.34
N ALA A 207 11.91 -4.67 -18.59
CA ALA A 207 11.81 -5.55 -19.74
C ALA A 207 10.49 -6.34 -19.67
N SER A 208 9.77 -6.35 -20.78
CA SER A 208 8.42 -6.95 -20.82
C SER A 208 8.37 -8.47 -20.60
N ASP A 209 9.51 -9.16 -20.67
CA ASP A 209 9.69 -10.58 -20.35
C ASP A 209 10.22 -10.84 -18.94
N ASP A 210 10.57 -9.81 -18.17
CA ASP A 210 10.98 -9.91 -16.77
C ASP A 210 9.76 -9.91 -15.83
N LEU A 211 9.11 -11.07 -15.76
CA LEU A 211 7.92 -11.28 -14.93
C LEU A 211 8.22 -11.11 -13.44
N GLU A 212 9.40 -11.51 -12.98
CA GLU A 212 9.76 -11.44 -11.57
C GLU A 212 9.83 -10.00 -11.10
N GLN A 213 10.50 -9.13 -11.86
CA GLN A 213 10.61 -7.72 -11.53
C GLN A 213 9.25 -7.00 -11.65
N GLN A 214 8.44 -7.33 -12.67
CA GLN A 214 7.07 -6.82 -12.79
C GLN A 214 6.23 -7.16 -11.55
N MET A 215 6.27 -8.43 -11.12
CA MET A 215 5.57 -8.92 -9.94
C MET A 215 6.04 -8.22 -8.67
N GLU A 216 7.34 -8.02 -8.52
CA GLU A 216 7.90 -7.33 -7.37
C GLU A 216 7.44 -5.88 -7.32
N LEU A 217 7.56 -5.11 -8.41
CA LEU A 217 7.15 -3.71 -8.44
C LEU A 217 5.67 -3.48 -8.16
N MET A 218 4.78 -4.35 -8.66
CA MET A 218 3.35 -4.24 -8.33
C MET A 218 3.07 -4.43 -6.83
N ARG A 219 3.85 -5.28 -6.14
CA ARG A 219 3.74 -5.44 -4.68
C ARG A 219 4.27 -4.20 -3.97
N GLN A 220 5.40 -3.68 -4.41
CA GLN A 220 5.98 -2.45 -3.86
C GLN A 220 4.99 -1.28 -4.00
N PHE A 221 4.44 -1.07 -5.20
CA PHE A 221 3.39 -0.11 -5.50
C PHE A 221 2.18 -0.26 -4.57
N LYS A 222 1.65 -1.49 -4.41
CA LYS A 222 0.54 -1.75 -3.48
C LYS A 222 0.92 -1.33 -2.06
N HIS A 223 2.08 -1.77 -1.56
CA HIS A 223 2.45 -1.50 -0.17
C HIS A 223 2.64 0.00 0.09
N SER A 224 3.28 0.73 -0.83
CA SER A 224 3.42 2.19 -0.75
C SER A 224 2.06 2.89 -0.70
N ASN A 225 1.14 2.56 -1.60
CA ASN A 225 -0.16 3.25 -1.64
C ASN A 225 -1.07 2.84 -0.47
N VAL A 226 -1.03 1.58 -0.02
CA VAL A 226 -1.69 1.15 1.22
C VAL A 226 -1.12 1.88 2.43
N MET A 227 0.20 2.11 2.48
CA MET A 227 0.84 2.88 3.54
C MET A 227 0.32 4.33 3.57
N ARG A 228 0.18 4.98 2.41
CA ARG A 228 -0.37 6.35 2.31
C ARG A 228 -1.81 6.42 2.82
N VAL A 229 -2.65 5.46 2.41
CA VAL A 229 -4.05 5.36 2.89
C VAL A 229 -4.09 5.18 4.41
N ALA A 230 -3.28 4.27 4.96
CA ALA A 230 -3.23 4.02 6.39
C ALA A 230 -2.68 5.20 7.19
N ALA A 231 -1.66 5.90 6.68
CA ALA A 231 -1.13 7.09 7.33
C ALA A 231 -2.16 8.22 7.36
N ALA A 232 -2.89 8.45 6.26
CA ALA A 232 -3.94 9.45 6.18
C ALA A 232 -5.14 9.14 7.09
N ASP A 233 -5.56 7.87 7.17
CA ASP A 233 -6.60 7.39 8.08
C ASP A 233 -6.20 7.61 9.55
N VAL A 234 -5.02 7.12 9.94
CA VAL A 234 -4.50 7.26 11.31
C VAL A 234 -4.30 8.72 11.73
N ALA A 235 -3.93 9.59 10.79
CA ALA A 235 -3.80 11.02 11.03
C ALA A 235 -5.13 11.79 11.02
N ASN A 236 -6.27 11.12 10.80
CA ASN A 236 -7.60 11.71 10.61
C ASN A 236 -7.64 12.77 9.49
N VAL A 237 -6.78 12.61 8.48
CA VAL A 237 -6.77 13.45 7.27
C VAL A 237 -7.85 12.97 6.30
N LEU A 238 -8.11 11.66 6.28
CA LEU A 238 -9.10 11.02 5.46
C LEU A 238 -10.34 10.63 6.31
N PRO A 239 -11.57 10.89 5.84
CA PRO A 239 -12.76 10.33 6.48
C PRO A 239 -12.75 8.80 6.40
N LEU A 240 -13.07 8.12 7.50
CA LEU A 240 -13.14 6.65 7.55
C LEU A 240 -14.00 6.05 6.41
N MET A 241 -15.07 6.76 6.03
CA MET A 241 -16.01 6.33 5.01
C MET A 241 -15.40 6.16 3.60
N VAL A 242 -14.26 6.78 3.31
CA VAL A 242 -13.61 6.70 1.98
C VAL A 242 -12.33 5.85 1.99
N VAL A 243 -11.95 5.24 3.13
CA VAL A 243 -10.79 4.34 3.21
C VAL A 243 -11.00 3.13 2.29
N SER A 244 -12.19 2.54 2.31
CA SER A 244 -12.52 1.41 1.44
C SER A 244 -12.55 1.76 -0.04
N ASP A 245 -12.90 3.01 -0.38
CA ASP A 245 -12.85 3.50 -1.76
C ASP A 245 -11.40 3.47 -2.27
N HIS A 246 -10.46 4.10 -1.55
CA HIS A 246 -9.05 4.11 -1.95
C HIS A 246 -8.44 2.70 -2.01
N LEU A 247 -8.74 1.83 -1.04
CA LEU A 247 -8.24 0.44 -1.08
C LEU A 247 -8.79 -0.32 -2.28
N THR A 248 -10.04 -0.06 -2.65
CA THR A 248 -10.68 -0.64 -3.84
C THR A 248 -10.07 -0.12 -5.12
N GLU A 249 -9.80 1.19 -5.22
CA GLU A 249 -9.12 1.80 -6.37
C GLU A 249 -7.72 1.21 -6.59
N ILE A 250 -6.93 1.05 -5.52
CA ILE A 250 -5.60 0.39 -5.60
C ILE A 250 -5.74 -1.02 -6.16
N ALA A 251 -6.70 -1.81 -5.67
CA ALA A 251 -6.93 -3.18 -6.15
C ALA A 251 -7.35 -3.22 -7.63
N GLU A 252 -8.20 -2.29 -8.07
CA GLU A 252 -8.62 -2.19 -9.48
C GLU A 252 -7.47 -1.84 -10.42
N VAL A 253 -6.65 -0.86 -10.05
CA VAL A 253 -5.48 -0.46 -10.86
C VAL A 253 -4.50 -1.62 -10.99
N VAL A 254 -4.25 -2.34 -9.89
CA VAL A 254 -3.42 -3.54 -9.89
C VAL A 254 -4.01 -4.64 -10.79
N LEU A 255 -5.31 -4.93 -10.69
CA LEU A 255 -5.95 -5.97 -11.50
C LEU A 255 -5.94 -5.63 -12.99
N ALA A 256 -6.15 -4.37 -13.35
CA ALA A 256 -6.08 -3.91 -14.73
C ALA A 256 -4.68 -4.13 -15.32
N GLU A 257 -3.62 -3.79 -14.57
CA GLU A 257 -2.24 -4.00 -15.01
C GLU A 257 -1.85 -5.49 -15.05
N VAL A 258 -2.26 -6.29 -14.07
CA VAL A 258 -2.05 -7.75 -14.08
C VAL A 258 -2.71 -8.41 -15.28
N LEU A 259 -3.95 -8.01 -15.61
CA LEU A 259 -4.65 -8.48 -16.80
C LEU A 259 -3.89 -8.10 -18.07
N LYS A 260 -3.49 -6.83 -18.20
CA LYS A 260 -2.73 -6.32 -19.35
C LYS A 260 -1.44 -7.09 -19.57
N GLN A 261 -0.62 -7.28 -18.54
CA GLN A 261 0.63 -8.03 -18.67
C GLN A 261 0.41 -9.51 -18.95
N SER A 262 -0.60 -10.12 -18.32
CA SER A 262 -0.95 -11.53 -18.55
C SER A 262 -1.40 -11.75 -20.00
N TRP A 263 -2.23 -10.85 -20.51
CA TRP A 263 -2.67 -10.84 -21.91
C TRP A 263 -1.52 -10.69 -22.88
N GLN A 264 -0.69 -9.66 -22.71
CA GLN A 264 0.44 -9.38 -23.60
C GLN A 264 1.42 -10.56 -23.67
N SER A 265 1.72 -11.19 -22.53
CA SER A 265 2.60 -12.36 -22.46
C SER A 265 2.05 -13.54 -23.28
N LEU A 266 0.76 -13.87 -23.12
CA LEU A 266 0.13 -14.95 -23.86
C LEU A 266 -0.03 -14.61 -25.35
N ALA A 267 -0.46 -13.39 -25.67
CA ALA A 267 -0.66 -12.91 -27.03
C ALA A 267 0.65 -12.94 -27.85
N ARG A 268 1.79 -12.63 -27.23
CA ARG A 268 3.10 -12.75 -27.91
C ARG A 268 3.44 -14.17 -28.34
N LYS A 269 3.09 -15.17 -27.54
CA LYS A 269 3.42 -16.58 -27.79
C LYS A 269 2.39 -17.27 -28.68
N HIS A 270 1.13 -17.04 -28.38
CA HIS A 270 0.00 -17.77 -28.95
C HIS A 270 -0.79 -16.96 -29.98
N GLY A 271 -0.54 -15.64 -30.08
CA GLY A 271 -1.40 -14.72 -30.81
C GLY A 271 -2.67 -14.40 -30.02
N VAL A 272 -3.53 -13.58 -30.61
CA VAL A 272 -4.83 -13.25 -30.00
C VAL A 272 -5.91 -14.24 -30.46
N PRO A 273 -6.91 -14.56 -29.61
CA PRO A 273 -8.12 -15.28 -30.03
C PRO A 273 -8.94 -14.48 -31.05
N ARG A 274 -9.76 -15.17 -31.87
CA ARG A 274 -10.82 -14.50 -32.64
C ARG A 274 -11.94 -14.11 -31.68
N LEU A 275 -12.28 -12.82 -31.67
CA LEU A 275 -13.40 -12.28 -30.92
C LEU A 275 -14.59 -11.98 -31.86
N GLN A 276 -15.80 -11.87 -31.33
CA GLN A 276 -16.98 -11.58 -32.15
C GLN A 276 -16.99 -10.14 -32.71
N GLY A 277 -17.79 -9.87 -33.74
CA GLY A 277 -17.98 -8.51 -34.23
C GLY A 277 -18.56 -7.60 -33.14
N HIS A 278 -18.01 -6.38 -33.01
CA HIS A 278 -18.28 -5.30 -32.04
C HIS A 278 -17.26 -5.08 -30.91
N HIS A 279 -16.11 -5.76 -30.89
CA HIS A 279 -14.97 -5.28 -30.09
C HIS A 279 -14.29 -4.11 -30.80
N THR A 280 -14.14 -2.98 -30.10
CA THR A 280 -13.35 -1.84 -30.57
C THR A 280 -11.87 -2.06 -30.25
N GLY A 281 -11.00 -2.20 -31.26
CA GLY A 281 -9.53 -2.18 -31.07
C GLY A 281 -8.95 -3.38 -30.30
N ASP A 282 -7.93 -3.11 -29.46
CA ASP A 282 -7.13 -4.06 -28.66
C ASP A 282 -7.87 -4.71 -27.45
N SER A 283 -9.20 -4.79 -27.48
CA SER A 283 -9.99 -5.28 -26.35
C SER A 283 -9.80 -6.79 -26.13
N PRO A 284 -9.51 -7.28 -24.91
CA PRO A 284 -9.04 -8.65 -24.70
C PRO A 284 -10.14 -9.73 -24.74
N GLY A 285 -11.42 -9.40 -24.93
CA GLY A 285 -12.50 -10.41 -24.87
C GLY A 285 -12.53 -11.17 -23.54
N PHE A 286 -12.06 -10.55 -22.46
CA PHE A 286 -11.95 -11.10 -21.12
C PHE A 286 -12.29 -10.03 -20.09
N ALA A 287 -13.03 -10.37 -19.04
CA ALA A 287 -13.38 -9.48 -17.94
C ALA A 287 -13.19 -10.16 -16.58
N ILE A 288 -12.74 -9.36 -15.62
CA ILE A 288 -12.65 -9.72 -14.21
C ILE A 288 -13.86 -9.10 -13.51
N ILE A 289 -14.67 -9.96 -12.87
CA ILE A 289 -15.82 -9.55 -12.07
C ILE A 289 -15.44 -9.74 -10.60
N ALA A 290 -15.54 -8.66 -9.83
CA ALA A 290 -15.36 -8.71 -8.39
C ALA A 290 -16.70 -9.01 -7.70
N TYR A 291 -16.65 -9.85 -6.67
CA TYR A 291 -17.73 -10.15 -5.75
C TYR A 291 -17.36 -9.65 -4.34
N GLY A 292 -18.23 -9.92 -3.37
CA GLY A 292 -17.92 -9.74 -1.95
C GLY A 292 -17.53 -8.30 -1.60
N LYS A 293 -16.47 -8.16 -0.80
CA LYS A 293 -15.98 -6.86 -0.31
C LYS A 293 -15.55 -5.95 -1.44
N MET A 294 -14.76 -6.47 -2.38
CA MET A 294 -14.29 -5.70 -3.53
C MET A 294 -15.46 -5.22 -4.41
N GLY A 295 -16.40 -6.12 -4.69
CA GLY A 295 -17.58 -5.80 -5.49
C GLY A 295 -18.44 -4.71 -4.85
N GLY A 296 -18.58 -4.74 -3.52
CA GLY A 296 -19.30 -3.72 -2.76
C GLY A 296 -18.51 -2.46 -2.40
N ILE A 297 -17.24 -2.31 -2.84
CA ILE A 297 -16.37 -1.17 -2.47
C ILE A 297 -16.18 -1.08 -0.95
N GLU A 298 -15.96 -2.23 -0.32
CA GLU A 298 -15.80 -2.40 1.14
C GLU A 298 -14.47 -3.11 1.47
N LEU A 299 -13.43 -2.89 0.67
CA LEU A 299 -12.12 -3.45 0.99
C LEU A 299 -11.58 -2.84 2.28
N GLY A 300 -11.08 -3.70 3.15
CA GLY A 300 -10.19 -3.35 4.26
C GLY A 300 -8.76 -3.84 4.01
N TYR A 301 -7.81 -3.40 4.84
CA TYR A 301 -6.37 -3.59 4.63
C TYR A 301 -5.88 -5.04 4.42
N GLY A 302 -6.58 -6.04 4.98
CA GLY A 302 -6.25 -7.46 4.86
C GLY A 302 -7.30 -8.26 4.09
N SER A 303 -8.02 -7.64 3.16
CA SER A 303 -9.09 -8.31 2.41
C SER A 303 -8.55 -9.15 1.26
N ASP A 304 -9.17 -10.31 1.07
CA ASP A 304 -9.01 -11.14 -0.12
C ASP A 304 -9.81 -10.56 -1.29
N LEU A 305 -9.47 -10.96 -2.52
CA LEU A 305 -10.21 -10.59 -3.72
C LEU A 305 -11.09 -11.75 -4.19
N ASP A 306 -12.41 -11.59 -4.04
CA ASP A 306 -13.40 -12.52 -4.58
C ASP A 306 -13.60 -12.27 -6.08
N LEU A 307 -13.05 -13.13 -6.94
CA LEU A 307 -13.01 -12.89 -8.40
C LEU A 307 -13.72 -13.99 -9.20
N VAL A 308 -14.38 -13.58 -10.28
CA VAL A 308 -14.92 -14.46 -11.33
C VAL A 308 -14.41 -13.97 -12.68
N PHE A 309 -13.95 -14.89 -13.51
CA PHE A 309 -13.40 -14.59 -14.83
C PHE A 309 -14.38 -14.96 -15.93
N LEU A 310 -14.74 -13.96 -16.74
CA LEU A 310 -15.65 -14.11 -17.86
C LEU A 310 -14.92 -13.83 -19.17
N TYR A 311 -15.26 -14.55 -20.22
CA TYR A 311 -14.71 -14.31 -21.56
C TYR A 311 -15.79 -14.36 -22.62
N ASP A 312 -15.52 -13.74 -23.77
CA ASP A 312 -16.39 -13.85 -24.94
C ASP A 312 -16.03 -15.12 -25.73
N ALA A 313 -17.01 -16.00 -25.92
CA ALA A 313 -16.86 -17.20 -26.71
C ALA A 313 -17.33 -16.92 -28.13
N ALA A 314 -16.44 -17.07 -29.12
CA ALA A 314 -16.86 -17.04 -30.52
C ALA A 314 -17.82 -18.22 -30.80
N GLN A 315 -18.79 -18.03 -31.70
CA GLN A 315 -19.75 -19.08 -32.08
C GLN A 315 -19.12 -20.25 -32.85
N GLU A 316 -17.93 -20.04 -33.42
CA GLU A 316 -17.13 -21.09 -34.07
C GLU A 316 -15.93 -21.44 -33.19
N GLU A 317 -15.55 -22.72 -33.14
CA GLU A 317 -14.33 -23.18 -32.46
C GLU A 317 -13.10 -22.45 -33.04
N GLY A 318 -12.66 -21.42 -32.34
CA GLY A 318 -11.56 -20.55 -32.75
C GLY A 318 -10.22 -20.99 -32.17
N GLN A 319 -9.19 -20.97 -33.00
CA GLN A 319 -7.78 -21.01 -32.55
C GLN A 319 -7.19 -19.60 -32.55
N THR A 320 -6.20 -19.38 -31.69
CA THR A 320 -5.37 -18.18 -31.73
C THR A 320 -4.48 -18.14 -32.98
N HIS A 321 -4.00 -16.96 -33.37
CA HIS A 321 -3.30 -16.76 -34.66
C HIS A 321 -1.79 -16.51 -34.57
N GLY A 322 -1.14 -16.89 -33.46
CA GLY A 322 0.29 -16.68 -33.27
C GLY A 322 1.15 -17.86 -33.70
N ALA A 323 2.42 -17.80 -33.34
CA ALA A 323 3.42 -18.82 -33.70
C ALA A 323 3.12 -20.20 -33.09
N GLN A 324 2.43 -20.24 -31.94
CA GLN A 324 1.98 -21.47 -31.30
C GLN A 324 0.46 -21.41 -31.05
N PRO A 325 -0.39 -21.67 -32.06
CA PRO A 325 -1.83 -21.62 -31.92
C PRO A 325 -2.35 -22.54 -30.82
N ILE A 326 -3.34 -22.07 -30.05
CA ILE A 326 -4.09 -22.86 -29.09
C ILE A 326 -5.58 -22.56 -29.20
N GLU A 327 -6.41 -23.46 -28.69
CA GLU A 327 -7.85 -23.25 -28.60
C GLU A 327 -8.19 -22.02 -27.74
N GLN A 328 -9.22 -21.26 -28.13
CA GLN A 328 -9.66 -20.05 -27.44
C GLN A 328 -9.97 -20.30 -25.95
N GLN A 329 -10.70 -21.36 -25.63
CA GLN A 329 -11.02 -21.71 -24.24
C GLN A 329 -9.74 -21.98 -23.43
N LEU A 330 -8.76 -22.67 -24.03
CA LEU A 330 -7.46 -22.92 -23.39
C LEU A 330 -6.65 -21.63 -23.21
N PHE A 331 -6.71 -20.69 -24.15
CA PHE A 331 -6.08 -19.38 -24.03
C PHE A 331 -6.61 -18.61 -22.81
N PHE A 332 -7.93 -18.48 -22.68
CA PHE A 332 -8.54 -17.78 -21.55
C PHE A 332 -8.34 -18.51 -20.22
N ALA A 333 -8.36 -19.85 -20.22
CA ALA A 333 -8.03 -20.62 -19.02
C ALA A 333 -6.59 -20.35 -18.55
N ARG A 334 -5.62 -20.31 -19.47
CA ARG A 334 -4.23 -19.93 -19.18
C ARG A 334 -4.10 -18.48 -18.72
N LEU A 335 -4.90 -17.57 -19.28
CA LEU A 335 -4.96 -16.17 -18.87
C LEU A 335 -5.41 -16.06 -17.41
N GLY A 336 -6.53 -16.70 -17.04
CA GLY A 336 -7.02 -16.75 -15.67
C GLY A 336 -6.02 -17.36 -14.69
N GLN A 337 -5.36 -18.47 -15.08
CA GLN A 337 -4.30 -19.09 -14.27
C GLN A 337 -3.11 -18.16 -14.05
N ARG A 338 -2.70 -17.42 -15.09
CA ARG A 338 -1.59 -16.46 -15.01
C ARG A 338 -1.93 -15.27 -14.11
N ILE A 339 -3.15 -14.73 -14.20
CA ILE A 339 -3.63 -13.66 -13.31
C ILE A 339 -3.56 -14.12 -11.85
N ILE A 340 -4.11 -15.31 -11.53
CA ILE A 340 -4.03 -15.88 -10.18
C ILE A 340 -2.58 -16.06 -9.73
N HIS A 341 -1.71 -16.55 -10.61
CA HIS A 341 -0.29 -16.70 -10.31
C HIS A 341 0.38 -15.36 -9.99
N MET A 342 0.15 -14.31 -10.77
CA MET A 342 0.74 -12.99 -10.53
C MET A 342 0.25 -12.37 -9.21
N LEU A 343 -1.02 -12.59 -8.85
CA LEU A 343 -1.62 -12.10 -7.61
C LEU A 343 -1.12 -12.87 -6.37
N GLY A 344 -1.19 -14.20 -6.39
CA GLY A 344 -1.00 -15.05 -5.20
C GLY A 344 0.43 -15.56 -4.96
N THR A 345 1.34 -15.45 -5.93
CA THR A 345 2.71 -15.96 -5.76
C THR A 345 3.48 -15.13 -4.73
N ARG A 346 4.29 -15.77 -3.88
CA ARG A 346 5.12 -15.08 -2.89
C ARG A 346 6.46 -14.63 -3.47
N THR A 347 6.75 -13.34 -3.46
CA THR A 347 8.05 -12.74 -3.82
C THR A 347 8.76 -12.23 -2.56
N ALA A 348 9.87 -11.51 -2.72
CA ALA A 348 10.59 -10.86 -1.62
C ALA A 348 9.70 -9.86 -0.84
N SER A 349 8.76 -9.19 -1.52
CA SER A 349 7.77 -8.31 -0.90
C SER A 349 6.48 -9.00 -0.43
N GLY A 350 6.37 -10.32 -0.52
CA GLY A 350 5.18 -11.07 -0.10
C GLY A 350 4.23 -11.40 -1.25
N VAL A 351 2.93 -11.47 -0.96
CA VAL A 351 1.87 -11.72 -1.98
C VAL A 351 1.21 -10.40 -2.37
N LEU A 352 0.72 -10.31 -3.61
CA LEU A 352 0.05 -9.10 -4.08
C LEU A 352 -1.38 -9.04 -3.54
N TYR A 353 -2.17 -10.08 -3.77
CA TYR A 353 -3.45 -10.30 -3.11
C TYR A 353 -3.72 -11.81 -2.99
N GLU A 354 -4.37 -12.22 -1.90
CA GLU A 354 -5.02 -13.52 -1.84
C GLU A 354 -6.29 -13.47 -2.70
N VAL A 355 -6.55 -14.53 -3.46
CA VAL A 355 -7.65 -14.57 -4.43
C VAL A 355 -8.59 -15.71 -4.10
N ASP A 356 -9.88 -15.40 -3.97
CA ASP A 356 -10.95 -16.37 -3.79
C ASP A 356 -11.77 -16.51 -5.07
N MET A 357 -11.75 -17.71 -5.66
CA MET A 357 -12.46 -18.02 -6.91
C MET A 357 -13.75 -18.85 -6.66
N ARG A 358 -14.19 -19.00 -5.41
CA ARG A 358 -15.28 -19.94 -5.04
C ARG A 358 -16.67 -19.50 -5.50
N LEU A 359 -16.87 -18.22 -5.80
CA LEU A 359 -18.15 -17.65 -6.25
C LEU A 359 -18.40 -17.78 -7.76
N ARG A 360 -17.50 -18.44 -8.51
CA ARG A 360 -17.72 -18.74 -9.93
C ARG A 360 -18.78 -19.83 -10.10
N PRO A 361 -19.43 -19.94 -11.28
CA PRO A 361 -20.40 -20.99 -11.56
C PRO A 361 -19.89 -22.40 -11.20
N SER A 362 -20.71 -23.18 -10.49
CA SER A 362 -20.35 -24.51 -9.94
C SER A 362 -19.19 -24.52 -8.93
N GLY A 363 -18.81 -23.36 -8.40
CA GLY A 363 -17.78 -23.18 -7.37
C GLY A 363 -16.46 -23.87 -7.71
N ALA A 364 -15.88 -24.58 -6.75
CA ALA A 364 -14.60 -25.27 -6.91
C ALA A 364 -14.60 -26.36 -8.00
N ALA A 365 -15.76 -26.94 -8.30
CA ALA A 365 -15.92 -27.96 -9.34
C ALA A 365 -16.11 -27.35 -10.75
N GLY A 366 -16.39 -26.05 -10.84
CA GLY A 366 -16.56 -25.32 -12.08
C GLY A 366 -15.25 -24.97 -12.76
N LEU A 367 -15.36 -24.68 -14.07
CA LEU A 367 -14.26 -24.14 -14.87
C LEU A 367 -13.73 -22.84 -14.24
N LEU A 368 -12.43 -22.60 -14.39
CA LEU A 368 -11.81 -21.38 -13.87
C LEU A 368 -12.33 -20.11 -14.56
N VAL A 369 -12.59 -20.23 -15.86
CA VAL A 369 -13.13 -19.17 -16.71
C VAL A 369 -14.43 -19.67 -17.33
N THR A 370 -15.44 -18.80 -17.40
CA THR A 370 -16.75 -19.14 -17.98
C THR A 370 -17.06 -18.18 -19.12
N SER A 371 -17.68 -18.66 -20.19
CA SER A 371 -18.15 -17.74 -21.23
C SER A 371 -19.25 -16.85 -20.67
N ILE A 372 -19.37 -15.62 -21.17
CA ILE A 372 -20.42 -14.70 -20.72
C ILE A 372 -21.84 -15.28 -20.94
N ALA A 373 -22.04 -15.98 -22.07
CA ALA A 373 -23.28 -16.70 -22.35
C ALA A 373 -23.53 -17.83 -21.34
N GLY A 374 -22.53 -18.67 -21.08
CA GLY A 374 -22.64 -19.76 -20.11
C GLY A 374 -22.85 -19.28 -18.67
N PHE A 375 -22.31 -18.11 -18.33
CA PHE A 375 -22.60 -17.44 -17.06
C PHE A 375 -24.08 -17.05 -16.97
N GLY A 376 -24.65 -16.43 -18.02
CA GLY A 376 -26.08 -16.11 -18.08
C GLY A 376 -26.96 -17.34 -17.94
N ASP A 377 -26.70 -18.38 -18.72
CA ASP A 377 -27.44 -19.64 -18.65
C ASP A 377 -27.42 -20.27 -17.25
N TYR A 378 -26.25 -20.25 -16.61
CA TYR A 378 -26.09 -20.76 -15.25
C TYR A 378 -26.91 -19.94 -14.24
N GLN A 379 -26.84 -18.61 -14.31
CA GLN A 379 -27.56 -17.74 -13.38
C GLN A 379 -29.08 -17.89 -13.49
N HIS A 380 -29.61 -18.09 -14.70
CA HIS A 380 -31.06 -18.28 -14.92
C HIS A 380 -31.58 -19.65 -14.48
N HIS A 381 -30.81 -20.71 -14.71
CA HIS A 381 -31.35 -22.08 -14.64
C HIS A 381 -30.78 -22.92 -13.50
N SER A 382 -29.61 -22.58 -12.98
CA SER A 382 -28.84 -23.45 -12.06
C SER A 382 -28.42 -22.78 -10.75
N ALA A 383 -28.29 -21.46 -10.72
CA ALA A 383 -27.81 -20.74 -9.55
C ALA A 383 -28.80 -20.81 -8.38
N TRP A 384 -28.26 -21.00 -7.18
CA TRP A 384 -29.03 -20.96 -5.94
C TRP A 384 -29.32 -19.52 -5.52
N THR A 385 -30.36 -19.32 -4.70
CA THR A 385 -30.72 -17.99 -4.19
C THR A 385 -29.56 -17.27 -3.47
N TRP A 386 -28.69 -17.99 -2.77
CA TRP A 386 -27.52 -17.40 -2.12
C TRP A 386 -26.47 -16.89 -3.13
N GLU A 387 -26.39 -17.49 -4.33
CA GLU A 387 -25.53 -17.00 -5.41
C GLU A 387 -26.09 -15.72 -6.01
N HIS A 388 -27.42 -15.62 -6.15
CA HIS A 388 -28.08 -14.37 -6.53
C HIS A 388 -27.86 -13.28 -5.47
N GLN A 389 -27.88 -13.61 -4.17
CA GLN A 389 -27.52 -12.67 -3.11
C GLN A 389 -26.07 -12.18 -3.24
N ALA A 390 -25.12 -13.06 -3.58
CA ALA A 390 -23.74 -12.67 -3.84
C ALA A 390 -23.63 -11.78 -5.09
N LEU A 391 -24.43 -12.05 -6.13
CA LEU A 391 -24.49 -11.29 -7.38
C LEU A 391 -24.94 -9.83 -7.17
N VAL A 392 -25.71 -9.53 -6.12
CA VAL A 392 -26.11 -8.15 -5.76
C VAL A 392 -24.89 -7.25 -5.60
N ARG A 393 -23.79 -7.76 -5.05
CA ARG A 393 -22.56 -6.99 -4.84
C ARG A 393 -21.58 -7.08 -6.00
N ALA A 394 -21.86 -7.91 -7.00
CA ALA A 394 -20.90 -8.18 -8.06
C ALA A 394 -20.82 -7.04 -9.09
N ARG A 395 -19.60 -6.72 -9.55
CA ARG A 395 -19.37 -5.71 -10.59
C ARG A 395 -18.12 -6.00 -11.41
N PRO A 396 -18.07 -5.59 -12.69
CA PRO A 396 -16.86 -5.64 -13.48
C PRO A 396 -15.81 -4.66 -12.92
N VAL A 397 -14.56 -5.10 -12.82
CA VAL A 397 -13.45 -4.32 -12.25
C VAL A 397 -12.27 -4.13 -13.18
N ALA A 398 -12.09 -5.03 -14.16
CA ALA A 398 -11.07 -4.91 -15.19
C ALA A 398 -11.45 -5.71 -16.44
N GLY A 399 -10.95 -5.30 -17.60
CA GLY A 399 -11.09 -6.04 -18.87
C GLY A 399 -12.05 -5.40 -19.86
N ASP A 400 -12.62 -6.23 -20.72
CA ASP A 400 -13.38 -5.82 -21.90
C ASP A 400 -14.71 -5.10 -21.53
N PRO A 401 -14.90 -3.83 -21.95
CA PRO A 401 -16.13 -3.09 -21.67
C PRO A 401 -17.40 -3.72 -22.23
N THR A 402 -17.32 -4.45 -23.34
CA THR A 402 -18.46 -5.15 -23.96
C THR A 402 -18.93 -6.29 -23.05
N ILE A 403 -17.99 -7.08 -22.51
CA ILE A 403 -18.34 -8.15 -21.56
C ILE A 403 -18.85 -7.56 -20.24
N ALA A 404 -18.28 -6.44 -19.79
CA ALA A 404 -18.76 -5.73 -18.62
C ALA A 404 -20.23 -5.26 -18.79
N ALA A 405 -20.58 -4.74 -19.97
CA ALA A 405 -21.95 -4.35 -20.29
C ALA A 405 -22.91 -5.56 -20.32
N GLN A 406 -22.50 -6.65 -20.98
CA GLN A 406 -23.28 -7.90 -21.01
C GLN A 406 -23.48 -8.49 -19.60
N PHE A 407 -22.44 -8.50 -18.77
CA PHE A 407 -22.54 -8.95 -17.38
C PHE A 407 -23.55 -8.10 -16.60
N ASN A 408 -23.50 -6.78 -16.74
CA ASN A 408 -24.43 -5.88 -16.06
C ASN A 408 -25.87 -6.09 -16.52
N GLN A 409 -26.09 -6.39 -17.80
CA GLN A 409 -27.40 -6.74 -18.33
C GLN A 409 -27.93 -8.05 -17.70
N ILE A 410 -27.14 -9.13 -17.74
CA ILE A 410 -27.50 -10.41 -17.12
C ILE A 410 -27.80 -10.22 -15.63
N ARG A 411 -26.94 -9.48 -14.92
CA ARG A 411 -27.13 -9.17 -13.50
C ARG A 411 -28.45 -8.45 -13.24
N ALA A 412 -28.83 -7.46 -14.06
CA ALA A 412 -30.10 -6.77 -13.93
C ALA A 412 -31.30 -7.70 -14.20
N GLU A 413 -31.21 -8.55 -15.22
CA GLU A 413 -32.26 -9.53 -15.55
C GLU A 413 -32.50 -10.54 -14.42
N ILE A 414 -31.45 -10.95 -13.70
CA ILE A 414 -31.53 -11.90 -12.59
C ILE A 414 -32.06 -11.26 -11.30
N LEU A 415 -31.67 -10.01 -11.01
CA LEU A 415 -31.99 -9.35 -9.74
C LEU A 415 -33.36 -8.63 -9.76
N GLY A 416 -33.90 -8.36 -10.96
CA GLY A 416 -35.09 -7.51 -11.14
C GLY A 416 -34.79 -6.04 -10.87
#